data_AF-A0AAR5QI82-F1
#
_entry.id   AF-A0AAR5QI82-F1
#
_cell.length_a   1.000
_cell.length_b   1.000
_cell.length_c   1.000
_cell.angle_alpha   90.00
_cell.angle_beta   90.00
_cell.angle_gamma   90.00
#
_symmetry.space_group_name_H-M   'P 1'
#
loop_
_entity.id
_entity.type
_entity.pdbx_description
1 polymer ?
#
loop_
_entity_poly.entity_id
_entity_poly.type
_entity_poly.pdbx_seq_one_letter_code
_entity_poly.pdbx_strand_id
1 'polypeptide(L)'
;MENPAIWRKKETEDLIDSYHLYKRLGFTNSDFLAYPSLLISHPVAKFNHYNSLLDTGCSPIDARLLCRASYYFRNKIATLKQDGYLEPDVNVADRLLELLQPPSSRSSIPLEQSLKEIDEMKWTALHRTILTAWLQVRLKTSEDEIINLLRVHKMIANKSFRIINENITLAESIGISNRKILRSGYLLNTYPEYPKTMLRDHPILAGVNIAAYYRTNPKLMMINPRKILEIFKLLKEYNISDEAIQTRPSVFTMSPFTLKQRLDHIKQTPELRVNFNDYRMLNMVIHHKTMSSRLGFLKKLKLRCASLNHIAKPDDSKFEDYIQEGRDMNRISDVMDYFSALLKKPKEEVRARLRKHPFYYYVPFVDIQANYEYLIQMGYTNENIARSLLVLLYPGYKIKKTLGKLRREATLRFTDLQQSKQLNLVLYYIEKEFHFTGNGIWRTDLLDSPAEEKTLE
;
A
#
# COMPACT_ATOMS: atom_id res chain seq x y z
N MET A 1 -35.79 -2.75 -24.60
CA MET A 1 -36.05 -1.80 -23.49
C MET A 1 -34.91 -1.93 -22.50
N GLU A 2 -33.94 -1.02 -22.61
CA GLU A 2 -32.70 -1.05 -21.82
C GLU A 2 -32.89 -0.32 -20.49
N ASN A 3 -32.39 -0.94 -19.42
CA ASN A 3 -32.52 -0.47 -18.04
C ASN A 3 -31.65 0.79 -17.82
N PRO A 4 -32.23 1.96 -17.45
CA PRO A 4 -31.50 3.22 -17.24
C PRO A 4 -30.48 3.20 -16.09
N ALA A 5 -30.39 2.12 -15.33
CA ALA A 5 -29.49 1.99 -14.18
C ALA A 5 -28.02 1.68 -14.52
N ILE A 6 -27.64 1.58 -15.81
CA ILE A 6 -26.27 1.20 -16.25
C ILE A 6 -25.31 2.40 -16.32
N TRP A 7 -25.79 3.64 -16.12
CA TRP A 7 -24.93 4.81 -15.96
C TRP A 7 -24.27 4.85 -14.57
N ARG A 8 -23.43 3.85 -14.24
CA ARG A 8 -22.38 4.10 -13.23
C ARG A 8 -21.53 5.23 -13.80
N LYS A 9 -21.35 6.32 -13.04
CA LYS A 9 -20.39 7.40 -13.36
C LYS A 9 -19.02 6.77 -13.61
N LYS A 10 -18.75 6.41 -14.87
CA LYS A 10 -17.42 6.14 -15.35
C LYS A 10 -16.74 7.49 -15.41
N GLU A 11 -15.58 7.62 -14.79
CA GLU A 11 -14.84 8.87 -14.78
C GLU A 11 -14.58 9.29 -16.23
N THR A 12 -14.73 10.58 -16.54
CA THR A 12 -14.58 11.12 -17.91
C THR A 12 -13.26 10.67 -18.54
N GLU A 13 -12.22 10.50 -17.73
CA GLU A 13 -10.90 10.02 -18.12
C GLU A 13 -10.93 8.57 -18.63
N ASP A 14 -11.64 7.66 -17.96
CA ASP A 14 -11.76 6.27 -18.40
C ASP A 14 -12.49 6.16 -19.76
N LEU A 15 -13.42 7.09 -20.05
CA LEU A 15 -14.09 7.18 -21.35
C LEU A 15 -13.12 7.65 -22.44
N ILE A 16 -12.29 8.65 -22.14
CA ILE A 16 -11.25 9.17 -23.05
C ILE A 16 -10.22 8.07 -23.35
N ASP A 17 -9.71 7.37 -22.33
CA ASP A 17 -8.77 6.27 -22.50
C ASP A 17 -9.38 5.14 -23.34
N SER A 18 -10.67 4.84 -23.15
CA SER A 18 -11.40 3.86 -23.95
C SER A 18 -11.51 4.31 -25.41
N TYR A 19 -11.90 5.55 -25.66
CA TYR A 19 -12.00 6.13 -27.00
C TYR A 19 -10.68 6.04 -27.76
N HIS A 20 -9.58 6.50 -27.16
CA HIS A 20 -8.26 6.46 -27.79
C HIS A 20 -7.75 5.03 -28.02
N LEU A 21 -8.04 4.11 -27.10
CA LEU A 21 -7.68 2.70 -27.28
C LEU A 21 -8.39 2.10 -28.49
N TYR A 22 -9.71 2.27 -28.59
CA TYR A 22 -10.47 1.71 -29.70
C TYR A 22 -10.17 2.40 -31.04
N LYS A 23 -9.87 3.70 -31.04
CA LYS A 23 -9.36 4.39 -32.23
C LYS A 23 -8.09 3.72 -32.77
N ARG A 24 -7.14 3.37 -31.89
CA ARG A 24 -5.92 2.65 -32.28
C ARG A 24 -6.18 1.24 -32.82
N LEU A 25 -7.29 0.61 -32.43
CA LEU A 25 -7.74 -0.68 -32.97
C LEU A 25 -8.53 -0.55 -34.28
N GLY A 26 -8.72 0.67 -34.80
CA GLY A 26 -9.38 0.93 -36.08
C GLY A 26 -10.86 1.31 -36.00
N PHE A 27 -11.44 1.47 -34.79
CA PHE A 27 -12.87 1.81 -34.66
C PHE A 27 -13.16 3.29 -34.98
N THR A 28 -14.26 3.51 -35.71
CA THR A 28 -14.69 4.82 -36.21
C THR A 28 -15.63 5.55 -35.25
N ASN A 29 -15.92 6.84 -35.50
CA ASN A 29 -16.89 7.55 -34.67
C ASN A 29 -18.32 7.02 -34.86
N SER A 30 -18.65 6.57 -36.07
CA SER A 30 -19.91 5.87 -36.36
C SER A 30 -20.07 4.60 -35.52
N ASP A 31 -19.00 3.83 -35.33
CA ASP A 31 -19.04 2.62 -34.49
C ASP A 31 -19.41 2.94 -33.04
N PHE A 32 -18.88 4.03 -32.48
CA PHE A 32 -19.18 4.44 -31.11
C PHE A 32 -20.61 4.93 -30.94
N LEU A 33 -21.18 5.57 -31.96
CA LEU A 33 -22.58 6.00 -31.96
C LEU A 33 -23.53 4.81 -32.11
N ALA A 34 -23.20 3.86 -32.98
CA ALA A 34 -23.98 2.64 -33.19
C ALA A 34 -23.89 1.66 -32.00
N TYR A 35 -22.72 1.60 -31.35
CA TYR A 35 -22.45 0.71 -30.22
C TYR A 35 -21.81 1.43 -29.02
N PRO A 36 -22.57 2.28 -28.30
CA PRO A 36 -22.05 3.03 -27.14
C PRO A 36 -21.49 2.13 -26.03
N SER A 37 -21.95 0.88 -25.96
CA SER A 37 -21.48 -0.12 -24.99
C SER A 37 -19.99 -0.44 -25.11
N LEU A 38 -19.35 -0.17 -26.27
CA LEU A 38 -17.88 -0.20 -26.40
C LEU A 38 -17.22 0.73 -25.39
N LEU A 39 -17.68 1.98 -25.32
CA LEU A 39 -17.11 3.02 -24.46
C LEU A 39 -17.50 2.85 -23.00
N ILE A 40 -18.66 2.25 -22.70
CA ILE A 40 -19.10 2.01 -21.32
C ILE A 40 -18.23 0.96 -20.62
N SER A 41 -17.88 -0.11 -21.34
CA SER A 41 -17.07 -1.20 -20.77
C SER A 41 -15.63 -0.78 -20.45
N HIS A 42 -14.99 -1.47 -19.50
CA HIS A 42 -13.60 -1.15 -19.12
C HIS A 42 -12.64 -1.42 -20.29
N PRO A 43 -11.75 -0.48 -20.66
CA PRO A 43 -10.95 -0.54 -21.89
C PRO A 43 -10.08 -1.80 -21.98
N VAL A 44 -9.38 -2.14 -20.89
CA VAL A 44 -8.53 -3.33 -20.82
C VAL A 44 -9.32 -4.63 -21.03
N ALA A 45 -10.58 -4.71 -20.58
CA ALA A 45 -11.38 -5.92 -20.74
C ALA A 45 -11.76 -6.15 -22.21
N LYS A 46 -12.16 -5.09 -22.92
CA LYS A 46 -12.44 -5.19 -24.36
C LYS A 46 -11.19 -5.39 -25.18
N PHE A 47 -10.07 -4.78 -24.81
CA PHE A 47 -8.78 -5.07 -25.44
C PHE A 47 -8.44 -6.57 -25.34
N ASN A 48 -8.66 -7.18 -24.19
CA ASN A 48 -8.45 -8.62 -24.04
C ASN A 48 -9.42 -9.42 -24.93
N HIS A 49 -10.71 -9.06 -24.98
CA HIS A 49 -11.67 -9.72 -25.87
C HIS A 49 -11.29 -9.60 -27.35
N TYR A 50 -10.86 -8.42 -27.79
CA TYR A 50 -10.40 -8.17 -29.15
C TYR A 50 -9.23 -9.10 -29.49
N ASN A 51 -8.22 -9.16 -28.63
CA ASN A 51 -7.07 -10.05 -28.86
C ASN A 51 -7.45 -11.54 -28.78
N SER A 52 -8.36 -11.94 -27.90
CA SER A 52 -8.84 -13.34 -27.86
C SER A 52 -9.60 -13.75 -29.13
N LEU A 53 -10.37 -12.82 -29.74
CA LEU A 53 -11.03 -13.05 -31.04
C LEU A 53 -10.02 -13.09 -32.18
N LEU A 54 -9.02 -12.21 -32.13
CA LEU A 54 -7.92 -12.19 -33.11
C LEU A 54 -7.10 -13.48 -33.06
N ASP A 55 -6.84 -14.01 -31.87
CA ASP A 55 -6.10 -15.26 -31.67
C ASP A 55 -6.82 -16.45 -32.33
N THR A 56 -8.16 -16.42 -32.39
CA THR A 56 -8.94 -17.46 -33.09
C THR A 56 -9.05 -17.29 -34.60
N GLY A 57 -8.49 -16.22 -35.16
CA GLY A 57 -8.55 -15.93 -36.58
C GLY A 57 -9.82 -15.20 -37.03
N CYS A 58 -10.58 -14.60 -36.12
CA CYS A 58 -11.77 -13.84 -36.51
C CYS A 58 -11.39 -12.61 -37.35
N SER A 59 -12.06 -12.42 -38.48
CA SER A 59 -11.85 -11.27 -39.37
C SER A 59 -13.10 -11.02 -40.24
N PRO A 60 -13.64 -9.79 -40.28
CA PRO A 60 -13.24 -8.61 -39.52
C PRO A 60 -13.74 -8.64 -38.07
N ILE A 61 -13.02 -7.97 -37.16
CA ILE A 61 -13.50 -7.74 -35.78
C ILE A 61 -14.19 -6.39 -35.70
N ASP A 62 -15.49 -6.37 -35.99
CA ASP A 62 -16.30 -5.15 -35.93
C ASP A 62 -16.81 -4.83 -34.52
N ALA A 63 -17.47 -3.67 -34.39
CA ALA A 63 -18.00 -3.17 -33.13
C ALA A 63 -19.08 -4.08 -32.54
N ARG A 64 -19.89 -4.71 -33.39
CA ARG A 64 -20.98 -5.61 -32.99
C ARG A 64 -20.42 -6.89 -32.37
N LEU A 65 -19.45 -7.51 -33.02
CA LEU A 65 -18.74 -8.69 -32.55
C LEU A 65 -18.06 -8.40 -31.21
N LEU A 66 -17.29 -7.32 -31.12
CA LEU A 66 -16.56 -6.97 -29.90
C LEU A 66 -17.51 -6.66 -28.73
N CYS A 67 -18.65 -6.03 -28.98
CA CYS A 67 -19.71 -5.83 -28.00
C CYS A 67 -20.25 -7.16 -27.47
N ARG A 68 -20.43 -8.15 -28.35
CA ARG A 68 -20.98 -9.47 -28.06
C ARG A 68 -19.94 -10.56 -27.82
N ALA A 69 -18.65 -10.24 -27.66
CA ALA A 69 -17.59 -11.25 -27.52
C ALA A 69 -17.89 -12.33 -26.45
N SER A 70 -18.41 -11.92 -25.29
CA SER A 70 -18.77 -12.87 -24.21
C SER A 70 -19.93 -13.80 -24.56
N TYR A 71 -20.78 -13.45 -25.53
CA TYR A 71 -21.78 -14.37 -26.08
C TYR A 71 -21.06 -15.45 -26.91
N TYR A 72 -20.19 -15.06 -27.84
CA TYR A 72 -19.46 -16.02 -28.68
C TYR A 72 -18.55 -16.95 -27.87
N PHE A 73 -17.84 -16.43 -26.85
CA PHE A 73 -17.00 -17.27 -25.99
C PHE A 73 -17.77 -18.38 -25.26
N ARG A 74 -19.06 -18.18 -24.97
CA ARG A 74 -19.92 -19.14 -24.28
C ARG A 74 -20.65 -20.11 -25.21
N ASN A 75 -20.61 -19.86 -26.52
CA ASN A 75 -21.27 -20.67 -27.54
C ASN A 75 -20.26 -21.51 -28.32
N LYS A 76 -20.80 -22.33 -29.23
CA LYS A 76 -20.04 -23.18 -30.14
C LYS A 76 -19.25 -22.34 -31.13
N ILE A 77 -18.10 -22.84 -31.57
CA ILE A 77 -17.29 -22.19 -32.60
C ILE A 77 -18.06 -22.08 -33.92
N ALA A 78 -18.91 -23.07 -34.23
CA ALA A 78 -19.83 -23.02 -35.36
C ALA A 78 -20.67 -21.74 -35.42
N THR A 79 -21.03 -21.13 -34.28
CA THR A 79 -21.80 -19.87 -34.25
C THR A 79 -21.01 -18.69 -34.84
N LEU A 80 -19.69 -18.64 -34.61
CA LEU A 80 -18.84 -17.61 -35.21
C LEU A 80 -18.73 -17.79 -36.75
N LYS A 81 -18.72 -19.04 -37.22
CA LYS A 81 -18.74 -19.37 -38.66
C LYS A 81 -20.07 -19.02 -39.32
N GLN A 82 -21.18 -19.40 -38.68
CA GLN A 82 -22.54 -19.09 -39.15
C GLN A 82 -22.80 -17.58 -39.28
N ASP A 83 -22.28 -16.79 -38.34
CA ASP A 83 -22.41 -15.33 -38.35
C ASP A 83 -21.38 -14.64 -39.27
N GLY A 84 -20.51 -15.39 -39.96
CA GLY A 84 -19.56 -14.87 -40.94
C GLY A 84 -18.32 -14.18 -40.34
N TYR A 85 -18.00 -14.42 -39.06
CA TYR A 85 -16.79 -13.87 -38.43
C TYR A 85 -15.58 -14.79 -38.52
N LEU A 86 -15.79 -16.06 -38.89
CA LEU A 86 -14.77 -17.05 -39.17
C LEU A 86 -15.08 -17.74 -40.49
N GLU A 87 -14.04 -17.95 -41.31
CA GLU A 87 -14.16 -18.72 -42.54
C GLU A 87 -14.53 -20.19 -42.23
N PRO A 88 -15.34 -20.85 -43.08
CA PRO A 88 -15.84 -22.20 -42.81
C PRO A 88 -14.75 -23.26 -42.62
N ASP A 89 -13.62 -23.10 -43.32
CA ASP A 89 -12.48 -24.02 -43.36
C ASP A 89 -11.46 -23.78 -42.24
N VAL A 90 -11.54 -22.66 -41.52
CA VAL A 90 -10.60 -22.34 -40.44
C VAL A 90 -10.75 -23.33 -39.28
N ASN A 91 -9.64 -24.00 -38.96
CA ASN A 91 -9.49 -24.77 -37.73
C ASN A 91 -8.99 -23.85 -36.60
N VAL A 92 -9.89 -23.51 -35.67
CA VAL A 92 -9.57 -22.63 -34.54
C VAL A 92 -8.51 -23.25 -33.62
N ALA A 93 -8.48 -24.57 -33.46
CA ALA A 93 -7.47 -25.22 -32.61
C ALA A 93 -6.07 -25.02 -33.21
N ASP A 94 -5.91 -25.25 -34.52
CA ASP A 94 -4.64 -25.04 -35.21
C ASP A 94 -4.18 -23.57 -35.11
N ARG A 95 -5.10 -22.63 -35.31
CA ARG A 95 -4.82 -21.19 -35.14
C ARG A 95 -4.31 -20.85 -33.75
N LEU A 96 -4.93 -21.40 -32.70
CA LEU A 96 -4.48 -21.16 -31.33
C LEU A 96 -3.12 -21.81 -31.06
N LEU A 97 -2.88 -23.02 -31.59
CA LEU A 97 -1.61 -23.73 -31.47
C LEU A 97 -0.46 -23.01 -32.20
N GLU A 98 -0.72 -22.34 -33.33
CA GLU A 98 0.25 -21.51 -34.07
C GLU A 98 0.82 -20.37 -33.22
N LEU A 99 0.07 -19.88 -32.23
CA LEU A 99 0.47 -18.76 -31.37
C LEU A 99 1.37 -19.18 -30.20
N LEU A 100 1.51 -20.48 -29.95
CA LEU A 100 2.21 -20.98 -28.77
C LEU A 100 3.72 -20.98 -28.98
N GLN A 101 4.42 -20.25 -28.12
CA GLN A 101 5.88 -20.29 -27.99
C GLN A 101 6.24 -20.94 -26.63
N PRO A 102 7.23 -21.86 -26.57
CA PRO A 102 8.01 -22.43 -27.67
C PRO A 102 7.22 -23.47 -28.51
N PRO A 103 7.64 -23.77 -29.77
CA PRO A 103 6.96 -24.72 -30.66
C PRO A 103 6.86 -26.15 -30.11
N SER A 104 7.76 -26.53 -29.20
CA SER A 104 7.75 -27.82 -28.50
C SER A 104 6.48 -28.06 -27.66
N SER A 105 5.76 -26.98 -27.31
CA SER A 105 4.47 -27.08 -26.62
C SER A 105 3.36 -27.62 -27.52
N ARG A 106 3.53 -27.64 -28.85
CA ARG A 106 2.52 -28.14 -29.79
C ARG A 106 2.38 -29.65 -29.73
N SER A 107 3.50 -30.38 -29.69
CA SER A 107 3.52 -31.85 -29.69
C SER A 107 2.99 -32.47 -28.39
N SER A 108 2.88 -31.68 -27.32
CA SER A 108 2.37 -32.12 -26.01
C SER A 108 0.87 -31.89 -25.82
N ILE A 109 0.17 -31.29 -26.79
CA ILE A 109 -1.27 -31.01 -26.69
C ILE A 109 -2.02 -31.99 -27.60
N PRO A 110 -2.61 -33.07 -27.05
CA PRO A 110 -3.37 -34.03 -27.85
C PRO A 110 -4.69 -33.41 -28.28
N LEU A 111 -4.75 -32.93 -29.51
CA LEU A 111 -5.97 -32.51 -30.21
C LEU A 111 -6.15 -33.36 -31.46
N GLU A 112 -6.41 -34.66 -31.25
CA GLU A 112 -6.85 -35.56 -32.32
C GLU A 112 -8.37 -35.42 -32.49
N GLN A 113 -8.82 -34.23 -32.87
CA GLN A 113 -10.23 -33.94 -33.10
C GLN A 113 -10.45 -33.50 -34.54
N SER A 114 -11.52 -34.00 -35.15
CA SER A 114 -11.93 -33.56 -36.49
C SER A 114 -12.43 -32.10 -36.45
N LEU A 115 -12.37 -31.40 -37.59
CA LEU A 115 -12.87 -30.03 -37.70
C LEU A 115 -14.34 -29.89 -37.22
N LYS A 116 -15.17 -30.90 -37.49
CA LYS A 116 -16.57 -30.93 -37.03
C LYS A 116 -16.69 -31.00 -35.51
N GLU A 117 -15.83 -31.79 -34.85
CA GLU A 117 -15.82 -31.88 -33.39
C GLU A 117 -15.39 -30.57 -32.76
N ILE A 118 -14.36 -29.93 -33.32
CA ILE A 118 -13.87 -28.61 -32.87
C ILE A 118 -14.96 -27.54 -33.02
N ASP A 119 -15.66 -27.51 -34.15
CA ASP A 119 -16.74 -26.54 -34.40
C ASP A 119 -17.91 -26.68 -33.41
N GLU A 120 -18.20 -27.90 -32.96
CA GLU A 120 -19.24 -28.20 -31.97
C GLU A 120 -18.83 -27.88 -30.53
N MET A 121 -17.53 -27.67 -30.26
CA MET A 121 -17.05 -27.28 -28.94
C MET A 121 -17.36 -25.82 -28.63
N LYS A 122 -17.61 -25.56 -27.35
CA LYS A 122 -17.65 -24.18 -26.85
C LYS A 122 -16.26 -23.57 -26.95
N TRP A 123 -16.18 -22.32 -27.40
CA TRP A 123 -14.92 -21.59 -27.49
C TRP A 123 -14.13 -21.61 -26.17
N THR A 124 -14.79 -21.34 -25.04
CA THR A 124 -14.14 -21.36 -23.71
C THR A 124 -13.59 -22.74 -23.33
N ALA A 125 -14.23 -23.83 -23.77
CA ALA A 125 -13.77 -25.19 -23.49
C ALA A 125 -12.49 -25.49 -24.28
N LEU A 126 -12.50 -25.25 -25.59
CA LEU A 126 -11.32 -25.43 -26.44
C LEU A 126 -10.14 -24.57 -25.96
N HIS A 127 -10.40 -23.28 -25.74
CA HIS A 127 -9.38 -22.34 -25.26
C HIS A 127 -8.76 -22.80 -23.94
N ARG A 128 -9.58 -23.23 -22.97
CA ARG A 128 -9.11 -23.68 -21.66
C ARG A 128 -8.26 -24.96 -21.75
N THR A 129 -8.63 -25.91 -22.61
CA THR A 129 -7.86 -27.14 -22.82
C THR A 129 -6.46 -26.81 -23.33
N ILE A 130 -6.37 -26.02 -24.40
CA ILE A 130 -5.09 -25.60 -24.99
C ILE A 130 -4.27 -24.77 -23.98
N LEU A 131 -4.91 -23.82 -23.30
CA LEU A 131 -4.26 -22.95 -22.31
C LEU A 131 -3.69 -23.75 -21.15
N THR A 132 -4.41 -24.76 -20.67
CA THR A 132 -3.96 -25.59 -19.55
C THR A 132 -2.69 -26.34 -19.91
N ALA A 133 -2.72 -27.06 -21.03
CA ALA A 133 -1.58 -27.85 -21.49
C ALA A 133 -0.37 -26.95 -21.87
N TRP A 134 -0.61 -25.81 -22.53
CA TRP A 134 0.47 -24.87 -22.83
C TRP A 134 1.11 -24.27 -21.57
N LEU A 135 0.32 -23.87 -20.57
CA LEU A 135 0.88 -23.30 -19.33
C LEU A 135 1.69 -24.33 -18.53
N GLN A 136 1.29 -25.62 -18.54
CA GLN A 136 2.08 -26.69 -17.91
C GLN A 136 3.49 -26.75 -18.48
N VAL A 137 3.61 -26.77 -19.81
CA VAL A 137 4.89 -26.80 -20.51
C VAL A 137 5.64 -25.48 -20.31
N ARG A 138 4.96 -24.34 -20.51
CA ARG A 138 5.57 -23.00 -20.48
C ARG A 138 6.13 -22.64 -19.10
N LEU A 139 5.46 -23.05 -18.03
CA LEU A 139 5.86 -22.76 -16.66
C LEU A 139 6.58 -23.92 -15.97
N LYS A 140 6.69 -25.10 -16.63
CA LYS A 140 7.33 -26.32 -16.11
C LYS A 140 6.72 -26.78 -14.78
N THR A 141 5.42 -27.06 -14.81
CA THR A 141 4.58 -27.29 -13.62
C THR A 141 3.56 -28.40 -13.90
N SER A 142 2.92 -28.94 -12.86
CA SER A 142 1.93 -30.00 -13.01
C SER A 142 0.57 -29.47 -13.47
N GLU A 143 -0.26 -30.38 -13.98
CA GLU A 143 -1.64 -30.06 -14.37
C GLU A 143 -2.46 -29.52 -13.20
N ASP A 144 -2.36 -30.14 -12.03
CA ASP A 144 -3.10 -29.75 -10.83
C ASP A 144 -2.81 -28.30 -10.40
N GLU A 145 -1.55 -27.88 -10.51
CA GLU A 145 -1.13 -26.51 -10.19
C GLU A 145 -1.78 -25.50 -11.15
N ILE A 146 -1.85 -25.83 -12.45
CA ILE A 146 -2.53 -24.98 -13.45
C ILE A 146 -4.04 -24.99 -13.29
N ILE A 147 -4.66 -26.13 -13.01
CA ILE A 147 -6.10 -26.21 -12.74
C ILE A 147 -6.44 -25.33 -11.52
N ASN A 148 -5.63 -25.41 -10.46
CA ASN A 148 -5.81 -24.56 -9.29
C ASN A 148 -5.60 -23.07 -9.61
N LEU A 149 -4.58 -22.72 -10.40
CA LEU A 149 -4.32 -21.36 -10.87
C LEU A 149 -5.54 -20.78 -11.59
N LEU A 150 -6.10 -21.51 -12.57
CA LEU A 150 -7.26 -21.07 -13.36
C LEU A 150 -8.54 -21.02 -12.52
N ARG A 151 -8.66 -21.88 -11.50
CA ARG A 151 -9.76 -21.85 -10.53
C ARG A 151 -9.73 -20.59 -9.67
N VAL A 152 -8.57 -20.23 -9.14
CA VAL A 152 -8.37 -19.03 -8.30
C VAL A 152 -8.46 -17.76 -9.14
N HIS A 153 -7.89 -17.77 -10.34
CA HIS A 153 -7.78 -16.61 -11.23
C HIS A 153 -8.60 -16.80 -12.52
N LYS A 154 -9.93 -16.85 -12.38
CA LYS A 154 -10.89 -17.13 -13.46
C LYS A 154 -10.75 -16.25 -14.71
N MET A 155 -10.25 -15.02 -14.55
CA MET A 155 -10.09 -14.06 -15.66
C MET A 155 -9.02 -14.49 -16.68
N ILE A 156 -8.08 -15.36 -16.30
CA ILE A 156 -7.03 -15.85 -17.20
C ILE A 156 -7.62 -16.81 -18.25
N ALA A 157 -8.67 -17.56 -17.89
CA ALA A 157 -9.17 -18.67 -18.70
C ALA A 157 -9.67 -18.28 -20.10
N ASN A 158 -10.04 -17.01 -20.32
CA ASN A 158 -10.55 -16.50 -21.59
C ASN A 158 -9.63 -15.46 -22.23
N LYS A 159 -8.40 -15.34 -21.72
CA LYS A 159 -7.47 -14.29 -22.11
C LYS A 159 -6.57 -14.77 -23.23
N SER A 160 -6.33 -13.89 -24.19
CA SER A 160 -5.42 -14.09 -25.32
C SER A 160 -4.08 -14.75 -24.90
N PHE A 161 -3.68 -15.76 -25.66
CA PHE A 161 -2.40 -16.46 -25.50
C PHE A 161 -1.23 -15.49 -25.65
N ARG A 162 -1.32 -14.56 -26.61
CA ARG A 162 -0.30 -13.53 -26.85
C ARG A 162 -0.08 -12.69 -25.60
N ILE A 163 -1.17 -12.19 -25.00
CA ILE A 163 -1.08 -11.34 -23.81
C ILE A 163 -0.54 -12.12 -22.61
N ILE A 164 -0.96 -13.39 -22.43
CA ILE A 164 -0.43 -14.23 -21.36
C ILE A 164 1.07 -14.45 -21.55
N ASN A 165 1.51 -14.84 -22.76
CA ASN A 165 2.91 -15.09 -23.05
C ASN A 165 3.78 -13.82 -22.89
N GLU A 166 3.25 -12.68 -23.32
CA GLU A 166 3.90 -11.38 -23.16
C GLU A 166 4.08 -11.03 -21.68
N ASN A 167 3.07 -11.26 -20.84
CA ASN A 167 3.19 -11.06 -19.39
C ASN A 167 4.21 -12.00 -18.74
N ILE A 168 4.27 -13.27 -19.16
CA ILE A 168 5.28 -14.23 -18.68
C ILE A 168 6.67 -13.76 -19.08
N THR A 169 6.87 -13.45 -20.37
CA THR A 169 8.16 -12.98 -20.91
C THR A 169 8.61 -11.70 -20.22
N LEU A 170 7.70 -10.77 -19.99
CA LEU A 170 8.00 -9.54 -19.26
C LEU A 170 8.41 -9.83 -17.82
N ALA A 171 7.68 -10.69 -17.11
CA ALA A 171 8.01 -11.09 -15.75
C ALA A 171 9.39 -11.78 -15.68
N GLU A 172 9.72 -12.65 -16.62
CA GLU A 172 11.02 -13.30 -16.73
C GLU A 172 12.15 -12.31 -17.02
N SER A 173 11.93 -11.35 -17.93
CA SER A 173 12.93 -10.33 -18.29
C SER A 173 13.37 -9.47 -17.11
N ILE A 174 12.50 -9.31 -16.10
CA ILE A 174 12.80 -8.59 -14.86
C ILE A 174 13.19 -9.52 -13.71
N GLY A 175 13.36 -10.83 -13.94
CA GLY A 175 13.86 -11.79 -12.97
C GLY A 175 12.81 -12.43 -12.06
N ILE A 176 11.53 -12.47 -12.45
CA ILE A 176 10.49 -13.21 -11.73
C ILE A 176 10.49 -14.66 -12.22
N SER A 177 10.81 -15.60 -11.32
CA SER A 177 10.77 -17.05 -11.62
C SER A 177 9.36 -17.57 -11.92
N ASN A 178 9.25 -18.65 -12.70
CA ASN A 178 7.99 -19.37 -12.97
C ASN A 178 7.20 -19.71 -11.71
N ARG A 179 7.89 -20.19 -10.66
CA ARG A 179 7.25 -20.52 -9.37
C ARG A 179 6.59 -19.29 -8.73
N LYS A 180 7.20 -18.11 -8.87
CA LYS A 180 6.63 -16.85 -8.38
C LYS A 180 5.48 -16.36 -9.26
N ILE A 181 5.55 -16.58 -10.57
CA ILE A 181 4.44 -16.33 -11.51
C ILE A 181 3.21 -17.18 -11.13
N LEU A 182 3.40 -18.47 -10.85
CA LEU A 182 2.32 -19.37 -10.41
C LEU A 182 1.67 -18.90 -9.09
N ARG A 183 2.48 -18.53 -8.10
CA ARG A 183 1.99 -17.94 -6.84
C ARG A 183 1.31 -16.59 -7.03
N SER A 184 1.64 -15.89 -8.10
CA SER A 184 1.14 -14.55 -8.44
C SER A 184 0.32 -14.61 -9.72
N GLY A 185 -0.56 -15.60 -9.87
CA GLY A 185 -1.26 -15.89 -11.12
C GLY A 185 -2.02 -14.70 -11.72
N TYR A 186 -2.42 -13.74 -10.89
CA TYR A 186 -2.96 -12.44 -11.33
C TYR A 186 -2.06 -11.71 -12.35
N LEU A 187 -0.75 -11.97 -12.37
CA LEU A 187 0.20 -11.41 -13.34
C LEU A 187 -0.17 -11.76 -14.78
N LEU A 188 -0.69 -12.96 -15.03
CA LEU A 188 -1.11 -13.37 -16.38
C LEU A 188 -2.31 -12.53 -16.85
N ASN A 189 -3.07 -11.94 -15.91
CA ASN A 189 -4.16 -11.03 -16.21
C ASN A 189 -3.73 -9.55 -16.36
N THR A 190 -2.44 -9.22 -16.22
CA THR A 190 -1.92 -7.84 -16.38
C THR A 190 -2.14 -7.30 -17.80
N TYR A 191 -2.36 -5.99 -17.93
CA TYR A 191 -2.29 -5.30 -19.21
C TYR A 191 -0.83 -4.95 -19.49
N PRO A 192 -0.17 -5.57 -20.50
CA PRO A 192 1.29 -5.51 -20.66
C PRO A 192 1.85 -4.10 -20.80
N GLU A 193 1.07 -3.19 -21.39
CA GLU A 193 1.50 -1.80 -21.59
C GLU A 193 1.70 -1.03 -20.28
N TYR A 194 1.03 -1.40 -19.18
CA TYR A 194 1.26 -0.74 -17.89
C TYR A 194 2.70 -0.91 -17.39
N PRO A 195 3.20 -2.14 -17.12
CA PRO A 195 4.57 -2.32 -16.68
C PRO A 195 5.59 -1.90 -17.74
N LYS A 196 5.30 -2.07 -19.04
CA LYS A 196 6.18 -1.59 -20.13
C LYS A 196 6.35 -0.08 -20.11
N THR A 197 5.26 0.67 -19.96
CA THR A 197 5.28 2.14 -19.87
C THR A 197 6.12 2.57 -18.69
N MET A 198 5.95 1.96 -17.52
CA MET A 198 6.78 2.27 -16.35
C MET A 198 8.26 1.93 -16.58
N LEU A 199 8.57 0.76 -17.16
CA LEU A 199 9.96 0.37 -17.42
C LEU A 199 10.66 1.28 -18.44
N ARG A 200 9.92 1.77 -19.44
CA ARG A 200 10.44 2.64 -20.51
C ARG A 200 10.52 4.10 -20.07
N ASP A 201 9.41 4.64 -19.55
CA ASP A 201 9.23 6.09 -19.35
C ASP A 201 9.61 6.52 -17.92
N HIS A 202 9.51 5.61 -16.95
CA HIS A 202 9.75 5.87 -15.53
C HIS A 202 10.58 4.77 -14.85
N PRO A 203 11.79 4.46 -15.37
CA PRO A 203 12.59 3.32 -14.90
C PRO A 203 13.03 3.45 -13.44
N ILE A 204 13.10 4.67 -12.90
CA ILE A 204 13.46 4.97 -11.52
C ILE A 204 12.26 5.57 -10.78
N LEU A 205 11.89 4.95 -9.66
CA LEU A 205 10.82 5.43 -8.76
C LEU A 205 11.35 5.46 -7.32
N ALA A 206 11.27 6.62 -6.68
CA ALA A 206 11.83 6.87 -5.34
C ALA A 206 13.30 6.43 -5.22
N GLY A 207 14.13 6.75 -6.23
CA GLY A 207 15.56 6.40 -6.26
C GLY A 207 15.90 4.93 -6.55
N VAL A 208 14.91 4.07 -6.80
CA VAL A 208 15.11 2.63 -7.07
C VAL A 208 14.56 2.25 -8.44
N ASN A 209 15.22 1.29 -9.10
CA ASN A 209 14.74 0.74 -10.36
C ASN A 209 13.37 0.04 -10.17
N ILE A 210 12.36 0.43 -10.96
CA ILE A 210 10.99 -0.09 -10.88
C ILE A 210 10.92 -1.62 -11.06
N ALA A 211 11.85 -2.23 -11.81
CA ALA A 211 11.96 -3.67 -11.94
C ALA A 211 12.25 -4.37 -10.59
N ALA A 212 12.97 -3.72 -9.68
CA ALA A 212 13.20 -4.24 -8.33
C ALA A 212 11.91 -4.22 -7.49
N TYR A 213 11.07 -3.21 -7.66
CA TYR A 213 9.75 -3.18 -7.04
C TYR A 213 8.80 -4.24 -7.61
N TYR A 214 8.83 -4.49 -8.93
CA TYR A 214 8.06 -5.58 -9.52
C TYR A 214 8.54 -6.95 -9.04
N ARG A 215 9.86 -7.16 -8.91
CA ARG A 215 10.40 -8.39 -8.33
C ARG A 215 9.93 -8.63 -6.91
N THR A 216 9.92 -7.60 -6.05
CA THR A 216 9.54 -7.76 -4.64
C THR A 216 8.02 -7.79 -4.45
N ASN A 217 7.30 -6.95 -5.18
CA ASN A 217 5.85 -6.79 -5.14
C ASN A 217 5.23 -6.82 -6.57
N PRO A 218 5.02 -8.01 -7.15
CA PRO A 218 4.56 -8.14 -8.54
C PRO A 218 3.19 -7.52 -8.82
N LYS A 219 2.35 -7.34 -7.80
CA LYS A 219 1.03 -6.70 -7.93
C LYS A 219 1.11 -5.29 -8.51
N LEU A 220 2.26 -4.62 -8.36
CA LEU A 220 2.50 -3.29 -8.92
C LEU A 220 2.45 -3.27 -10.46
N MET A 221 2.76 -4.39 -11.13
CA MET A 221 2.65 -4.48 -12.59
C MET A 221 1.21 -4.29 -13.08
N MET A 222 0.21 -4.53 -12.23
CA MET A 222 -1.20 -4.38 -12.59
C MET A 222 -1.72 -2.94 -12.46
N ILE A 223 -0.94 -2.03 -11.88
CA ILE A 223 -1.40 -0.69 -11.55
C ILE A 223 -1.12 0.24 -12.74
N ASN A 224 -2.11 1.07 -13.09
CA ASN A 224 -1.96 2.08 -14.14
C ASN A 224 -0.77 3.01 -13.79
N PRO A 225 0.19 3.23 -14.72
CA PRO A 225 1.33 4.12 -14.53
C PRO A 225 0.95 5.49 -13.96
N ARG A 226 -0.10 6.12 -14.48
CA ARG A 226 -0.57 7.44 -14.03
C ARG A 226 -0.89 7.46 -12.54
N LYS A 227 -1.55 6.40 -12.06
CA LYS A 227 -1.90 6.24 -10.65
C LYS A 227 -0.68 6.04 -9.76
N ILE A 228 0.35 5.32 -10.23
CA ILE A 228 1.61 5.18 -9.50
C ILE A 228 2.26 6.56 -9.33
N LEU A 229 2.32 7.35 -10.40
CA LEU A 229 2.90 8.70 -10.39
C LEU A 229 2.11 9.68 -9.52
N GLU A 230 0.77 9.60 -9.56
CA GLU A 230 -0.10 10.39 -8.70
C GLU A 230 0.12 10.07 -7.22
N ILE A 231 0.19 8.78 -6.87
CA ILE A 231 0.53 8.33 -5.52
C ILE A 231 1.91 8.85 -5.12
N PHE A 232 2.91 8.75 -6.00
CA PHE A 232 4.25 9.25 -5.73
C PHE A 232 4.26 10.75 -5.45
N LYS A 233 3.58 11.54 -6.30
CA LYS A 233 3.41 12.98 -6.12
C LYS A 233 2.75 13.29 -4.77
N LEU A 234 1.67 12.60 -4.44
CA LEU A 234 0.98 12.77 -3.16
C LEU A 234 1.89 12.45 -1.96
N LEU A 235 2.70 11.39 -2.04
CA LEU A 235 3.66 11.08 -0.97
C LEU A 235 4.69 12.22 -0.80
N LYS A 236 5.11 12.86 -1.90
CA LYS A 236 6.03 14.01 -1.88
C LYS A 236 5.38 15.27 -1.33
N GLU A 237 4.12 15.55 -1.66
CA GLU A 237 3.35 16.66 -1.05
C GLU A 237 3.25 16.54 0.48
N TYR A 238 3.29 15.31 1.01
CA TYR A 238 3.32 15.05 2.45
C TYR A 238 4.73 15.01 3.04
N ASN A 239 5.77 15.38 2.28
CA ASN A 239 7.18 15.36 2.68
C ASN A 239 7.70 13.96 3.08
N ILE A 240 7.20 12.92 2.42
CA ILE A 240 7.65 11.55 2.67
C ILE A 240 8.94 11.29 1.88
N SER A 241 10.00 10.92 2.61
CA SER A 241 11.32 10.69 2.04
C SER A 241 11.34 9.47 1.12
N ASP A 242 12.26 9.43 0.16
CA ASP A 242 12.39 8.28 -0.73
C ASP A 242 12.73 6.99 0.03
N GLU A 243 13.56 7.10 1.07
CA GLU A 243 13.94 5.97 1.93
C GLU A 243 12.72 5.34 2.60
N ALA A 244 11.78 6.16 3.08
CA ALA A 244 10.52 5.67 3.65
C ALA A 244 9.70 4.91 2.59
N ILE A 245 9.58 5.49 1.39
CA ILE A 245 8.84 4.88 0.26
C ILE A 245 9.46 3.54 -0.16
N GLN A 246 10.79 3.49 -0.27
CA GLN A 246 11.56 2.29 -0.63
C GLN A 246 11.30 1.13 0.33
N THR A 247 11.12 1.41 1.62
CA THR A 247 10.83 0.35 2.61
C THR A 247 9.44 -0.25 2.45
N ARG A 248 8.51 0.45 1.79
CA ARG A 248 7.09 0.07 1.68
C ARG A 248 6.47 0.38 0.30
N PRO A 249 6.96 -0.26 -0.77
CA PRO A 249 6.45 -0.06 -2.13
C PRO A 249 5.00 -0.53 -2.32
N SER A 250 4.45 -1.32 -1.39
CA SER A 250 3.03 -1.71 -1.42
C SER A 250 2.07 -0.52 -1.26
N VAL A 251 2.55 0.64 -0.82
CA VAL A 251 1.76 1.88 -0.83
C VAL A 251 1.27 2.28 -2.23
N PHE A 252 1.95 1.87 -3.31
CA PHE A 252 1.49 2.15 -4.68
C PHE A 252 0.28 1.29 -5.10
N THR A 253 -0.15 0.31 -4.30
CA THR A 253 -1.30 -0.55 -4.63
C THR A 253 -2.65 0.01 -4.16
N MET A 254 -2.68 1.07 -3.34
CA MET A 254 -3.90 1.71 -2.85
C MET A 254 -4.40 2.79 -3.83
N SER A 255 -5.60 3.33 -3.59
CA SER A 255 -6.07 4.51 -4.34
C SER A 255 -5.44 5.79 -3.78
N PRO A 256 -5.18 6.81 -4.63
CA PRO A 256 -4.77 8.14 -4.19
C PRO A 256 -5.70 8.72 -3.12
N PHE A 257 -7.02 8.59 -3.31
CA PHE A 257 -8.02 9.02 -2.33
C PHE A 257 -7.83 8.36 -0.97
N THR A 258 -7.73 7.03 -0.91
CA THR A 258 -7.53 6.31 0.36
C THR A 258 -6.19 6.65 0.99
N LEU A 259 -5.12 6.80 0.19
CA LEU A 259 -3.82 7.23 0.70
C LEU A 259 -3.91 8.61 1.36
N LYS A 260 -4.51 9.60 0.69
CA LYS A 260 -4.70 10.95 1.21
C LYS A 260 -5.48 10.94 2.53
N GLN A 261 -6.64 10.27 2.53
CA GLN A 261 -7.48 10.14 3.73
C GLN A 261 -6.71 9.55 4.92
N ARG A 262 -5.90 8.51 4.69
CA ARG A 262 -5.11 7.87 5.74
C ARG A 262 -3.99 8.78 6.23
N LEU A 263 -3.29 9.48 5.33
CA LEU A 263 -2.24 10.43 5.69
C LEU A 263 -2.80 11.60 6.50
N ASP A 264 -3.96 12.14 6.11
CA ASP A 264 -4.65 13.21 6.85
C ASP A 264 -5.05 12.75 8.25
N HIS A 265 -5.64 11.57 8.36
CA HIS A 265 -5.99 11.01 9.67
C HIS A 265 -4.78 10.86 10.59
N ILE A 266 -3.65 10.37 10.06
CA ILE A 266 -2.40 10.23 10.84
C ILE A 266 -1.88 11.61 11.27
N LYS A 267 -1.90 12.61 10.38
CA LYS A 267 -1.49 13.99 10.72
C LYS A 267 -2.38 14.65 11.77
N GLN A 268 -3.68 14.36 11.75
CA GLN A 268 -4.67 14.96 12.67
C GLN A 268 -4.70 14.26 14.04
N THR A 269 -4.23 13.02 14.14
CA THR A 269 -4.24 12.25 15.38
C THR A 269 -2.95 12.48 16.18
N PRO A 270 -2.98 13.13 17.36
CA PRO A 270 -1.78 13.49 18.10
C PRO A 270 -0.85 12.31 18.39
N GLU A 271 -1.39 11.15 18.76
CA GLU A 271 -0.62 9.94 19.09
C GLU A 271 0.12 9.34 17.89
N LEU A 272 -0.34 9.65 16.67
CA LEU A 272 0.25 9.15 15.43
C LEU A 272 1.17 10.19 14.78
N ARG A 273 0.80 11.47 14.90
CA ARG A 273 1.52 12.61 14.32
C ARG A 273 2.97 12.68 14.77
N VAL A 274 3.25 12.31 16.03
CA VAL A 274 4.62 12.26 16.59
C VAL A 274 5.57 11.38 15.76
N ASN A 275 5.02 10.38 15.06
CA ASN A 275 5.77 9.43 14.25
C ASN A 275 5.67 9.70 12.74
N PHE A 276 5.13 10.86 12.34
CA PHE A 276 4.85 11.14 10.93
C PHE A 276 6.12 11.16 10.05
N ASN A 277 7.25 11.57 10.62
CA ASN A 277 8.53 11.66 9.93
C ASN A 277 9.38 10.38 10.05
N ASP A 278 8.89 9.33 10.71
CA ASP A 278 9.60 8.05 10.81
C ASP A 278 9.53 7.30 9.48
N TYR A 279 10.64 6.65 9.07
CA TYR A 279 10.67 5.85 7.84
C TYR A 279 9.63 4.72 7.81
N ARG A 280 9.15 4.28 8.98
CA ARG A 280 8.10 3.27 9.18
C ARG A 280 6.70 3.85 9.13
N MET A 281 6.51 5.16 8.95
CA MET A 281 5.20 5.80 8.94
C MET A 281 4.24 5.16 7.92
N LEU A 282 4.76 4.72 6.77
CA LEU A 282 3.95 4.03 5.76
C LEU A 282 3.35 2.70 6.25
N ASN A 283 3.84 2.11 7.33
CA ASN A 283 3.16 0.99 7.98
C ASN A 283 1.82 1.39 8.57
N MET A 284 1.74 2.58 9.16
CA MET A 284 0.47 3.12 9.66
C MET A 284 -0.51 3.37 8.52
N VAL A 285 -0.01 3.77 7.35
CA VAL A 285 -0.82 3.94 6.15
C VAL A 285 -1.32 2.60 5.64
N ILE A 286 -0.45 1.60 5.47
CA ILE A 286 -0.83 0.28 4.95
C ILE A 286 -1.80 -0.44 5.90
N HIS A 287 -1.48 -0.45 7.20
CA HIS A 287 -2.24 -1.15 8.25
C HIS A 287 -3.19 -0.22 9.02
N HIS A 288 -3.71 0.82 8.36
CA HIS A 288 -4.49 1.88 8.99
C HIS A 288 -5.69 1.39 9.81
N LYS A 289 -6.44 0.38 9.32
CA LYS A 289 -7.59 -0.18 10.04
C LYS A 289 -7.17 -0.83 11.36
N THR A 290 -6.15 -1.69 11.33
CA THR A 290 -5.59 -2.35 12.51
C THR A 290 -5.05 -1.32 13.49
N MET A 291 -4.28 -0.36 13.00
CA MET A 291 -3.72 0.72 13.81
C MET A 291 -4.80 1.55 14.50
N SER A 292 -5.84 1.96 13.76
CA SER A 292 -6.93 2.78 14.32
C SER A 292 -7.72 2.00 15.38
N SER A 293 -7.97 0.71 15.14
CA SER A 293 -8.66 -0.15 16.11
C SER A 293 -7.83 -0.34 17.38
N ARG A 294 -6.53 -0.61 17.24
CA ARG A 294 -5.61 -0.80 18.38
C ARG A 294 -5.46 0.50 19.18
N LEU A 295 -5.31 1.64 18.51
CA LEU A 295 -5.26 2.94 19.17
C LEU A 295 -6.56 3.23 19.93
N GLY A 296 -7.72 2.96 19.32
CA GLY A 296 -9.02 3.08 19.99
C GLY A 296 -9.14 2.19 21.21
N PHE A 297 -8.58 0.98 21.16
CA PHE A 297 -8.54 0.06 22.30
C PHE A 297 -7.63 0.58 23.43
N LEU A 298 -6.42 1.06 23.12
CA LEU A 298 -5.52 1.66 24.11
C LEU A 298 -6.16 2.86 24.81
N LYS A 299 -6.89 3.70 24.07
CA LYS A 299 -7.64 4.83 24.63
C LYS A 299 -8.71 4.38 25.63
N LYS A 300 -9.43 3.28 25.34
CA LYS A 300 -10.42 2.71 26.28
C LYS A 300 -9.78 2.21 27.57
N LEU A 301 -8.57 1.64 27.48
CA LEU A 301 -7.78 1.22 28.65
C LEU A 301 -7.05 2.37 29.35
N LYS A 302 -7.19 3.61 28.87
CA LYS A 302 -6.46 4.80 29.37
C LYS A 302 -4.93 4.65 29.32
N LEU A 303 -4.41 3.78 28.45
CA LEU A 303 -2.98 3.67 28.17
C LEU A 303 -2.56 4.81 27.24
N ARG A 304 -1.52 5.55 27.62
CA ARG A 304 -1.09 6.76 26.92
C ARG A 304 0.12 6.53 26.02
N CYS A 305 0.92 5.51 26.30
CA CYS A 305 2.07 5.11 25.48
C CYS A 305 1.61 4.22 24.33
N ALA A 306 1.78 4.72 23.09
CA ALA A 306 1.41 4.03 21.86
C ALA A 306 2.63 3.89 20.94
N SER A 307 3.42 2.85 21.14
CA SER A 307 4.56 2.52 20.28
C SER A 307 4.09 2.07 18.89
N LEU A 308 4.75 2.57 17.83
CA LEU A 308 4.53 2.14 16.45
C LEU A 308 4.63 0.62 16.27
N ASN A 309 5.54 -0.02 17.02
CA ASN A 309 5.72 -1.46 16.94
C ASN A 309 4.51 -2.24 17.44
N HIS A 310 3.72 -1.67 18.36
CA HIS A 310 2.53 -2.32 18.91
C HIS A 310 1.29 -2.01 18.06
N ILE A 311 1.16 -0.78 17.53
CA ILE A 311 -0.06 -0.37 16.83
C ILE A 311 -0.05 -0.60 15.31
N ALA A 312 1.12 -0.54 14.66
CA ALA A 312 1.20 -0.51 13.19
C ALA A 312 1.69 -1.82 12.54
N LYS A 313 1.96 -2.85 13.35
CA LYS A 313 2.35 -4.18 12.85
C LYS A 313 1.12 -5.05 12.59
N PRO A 314 1.16 -5.92 11.56
CA PRO A 314 0.06 -6.83 11.27
C PRO A 314 -0.10 -7.96 12.29
N ASP A 315 0.93 -8.25 13.07
CA ASP A 315 0.96 -9.33 14.07
C ASP A 315 0.17 -8.92 15.33
N ASP A 316 -0.87 -9.70 15.68
CA ASP A 316 -1.73 -9.48 16.84
C ASP A 316 -1.11 -9.97 18.15
N SER A 317 -0.30 -11.04 18.11
CA SER A 317 0.29 -11.66 19.32
C SER A 317 1.04 -10.65 20.19
N LYS A 318 1.92 -9.85 19.57
CA LYS A 318 2.70 -8.82 20.27
C LYS A 318 1.87 -7.68 20.83
N PHE A 319 0.73 -7.40 20.21
CA PHE A 319 -0.18 -6.39 20.75
C PHE A 319 -0.92 -6.97 21.95
N GLU A 320 -1.40 -8.21 21.86
CA GLU A 320 -2.05 -8.91 22.97
C GLU A 320 -1.13 -9.07 24.18
N ASP A 321 0.12 -9.50 23.98
CA ASP A 321 1.14 -9.57 25.04
C ASP A 321 1.32 -8.22 25.74
N TYR A 322 1.44 -7.14 24.96
CA TYR A 322 1.56 -5.77 25.49
C TYR A 322 0.34 -5.36 26.34
N ILE A 323 -0.86 -5.73 25.90
CA ILE A 323 -2.10 -5.47 26.65
C ILE A 323 -2.15 -6.31 27.93
N GLN A 324 -1.81 -7.60 27.85
CA GLN A 324 -1.84 -8.51 29.00
C GLN A 324 -0.87 -8.09 30.10
N GLU A 325 0.30 -7.59 29.73
CA GLU A 325 1.25 -7.02 30.70
C GLU A 325 0.71 -5.76 31.38
N GLY A 326 -0.24 -5.05 30.78
CA GLY A 326 -0.87 -3.84 31.33
C GLY A 326 0.08 -2.67 31.55
N ARG A 327 1.31 -2.73 31.03
CA ARG A 327 2.35 -1.72 31.25
C ARG A 327 2.18 -0.56 30.28
N ASP A 328 1.85 0.64 30.79
CA ASP A 328 1.78 1.87 29.99
C ASP A 328 3.19 2.39 29.64
N MET A 329 3.87 1.70 28.72
CA MET A 329 5.27 1.96 28.37
C MET A 329 5.57 1.87 26.88
N ASN A 330 6.46 2.74 26.41
CA ASN A 330 7.00 2.68 25.06
C ASN A 330 8.12 1.63 24.96
N ARG A 331 8.29 1.06 23.76
CA ARG A 331 9.45 0.22 23.47
C ARG A 331 10.71 1.06 23.44
N ILE A 332 11.77 0.62 24.11
CA ILE A 332 13.06 1.33 24.19
C ILE A 332 13.58 1.74 22.81
N SER A 333 13.49 0.86 21.80
CA SER A 333 13.93 1.17 20.44
C SER A 333 13.21 2.39 19.86
N ASP A 334 11.90 2.50 20.08
CA ASP A 334 11.10 3.59 19.54
C ASP A 334 11.38 4.89 20.30
N VAL A 335 11.67 4.82 21.62
CA VAL A 335 12.13 5.98 22.38
C VAL A 335 13.45 6.50 21.81
N MET A 336 14.41 5.61 21.51
CA MET A 336 15.69 6.03 20.92
C MET A 336 15.49 6.65 19.53
N ASP A 337 14.69 6.01 18.68
CA ASP A 337 14.39 6.51 17.33
C ASP A 337 13.72 7.89 17.38
N TYR A 338 12.73 8.04 18.26
CA TYR A 338 11.98 9.27 18.45
C TYR A 338 12.86 10.44 18.91
N PHE A 339 13.63 10.27 20.00
CA PHE A 339 14.51 11.32 20.49
C PHE A 339 15.66 11.62 19.53
N SER A 340 16.20 10.61 18.84
CA SER A 340 17.25 10.80 17.82
C SER A 340 16.73 11.65 16.66
N ALA A 341 15.51 11.38 16.18
CA ALA A 341 14.87 12.17 15.15
C ALA A 341 14.50 13.59 15.62
N LEU A 342 13.89 13.71 16.81
CA LEU A 342 13.46 14.98 17.39
C LEU A 342 14.63 15.95 17.62
N LEU A 343 15.73 15.45 18.17
CA LEU A 343 16.89 16.26 18.55
C LEU A 343 18.01 16.27 17.49
N LYS A 344 17.88 15.50 16.41
CA LYS A 344 18.92 15.31 15.38
C LYS A 344 20.27 14.90 15.99
N LYS A 345 20.25 13.92 16.91
CA LYS A 345 21.45 13.38 17.58
C LYS A 345 21.59 11.87 17.36
N PRO A 346 22.83 11.32 17.37
CA PRO A 346 23.05 9.88 17.29
C PRO A 346 22.33 9.12 18.42
N LYS A 347 21.85 7.91 18.13
CA LYS A 347 21.10 7.09 19.10
C LYS A 347 21.93 6.76 20.33
N GLU A 348 23.24 6.62 20.17
CA GLU A 348 24.21 6.32 21.20
C GLU A 348 24.29 7.45 22.23
N GLU A 349 24.34 8.71 21.75
CA GLU A 349 24.34 9.89 22.62
C GLU A 349 23.02 10.02 23.38
N VAL A 350 21.90 9.88 22.67
CA VAL A 350 20.55 9.90 23.25
C VAL A 350 20.41 8.83 24.34
N ARG A 351 20.86 7.60 24.05
CA ARG A 351 20.82 6.47 24.98
C ARG A 351 21.64 6.74 26.23
N ALA A 352 22.86 7.24 26.08
CA ALA A 352 23.76 7.54 27.20
C ALA A 352 23.15 8.56 28.17
N ARG A 353 22.37 9.52 27.65
CA ARG A 353 21.72 10.53 28.48
C ARG A 353 20.39 10.05 29.07
N LEU A 354 19.54 9.37 28.29
CA LEU A 354 18.23 8.86 28.78
C LEU A 354 18.37 7.83 29.90
N ARG A 355 19.40 6.96 29.84
CA ARG A 355 19.66 5.93 30.86
C ARG A 355 19.88 6.49 32.27
N LYS A 356 20.13 7.79 32.40
CA LYS A 356 20.26 8.47 33.70
C LYS A 356 18.93 8.62 34.42
N HIS A 357 17.79 8.42 33.75
CA HIS A 357 16.47 8.48 34.33
C HIS A 357 15.85 7.09 34.34
N PRO A 358 15.32 6.56 35.47
CA PRO A 358 14.82 5.18 35.53
C PRO A 358 13.57 4.96 34.66
N PHE A 359 12.70 5.97 34.54
CA PHE A 359 11.39 5.83 33.90
C PHE A 359 11.27 6.47 32.51
N TYR A 360 12.38 6.62 31.77
CA TYR A 360 12.41 7.37 30.50
C TYR A 360 11.50 6.82 29.38
N TYR A 361 11.02 5.58 29.51
CA TYR A 361 10.15 4.91 28.55
C TYR A 361 8.67 4.89 28.96
N TYR A 362 8.31 5.41 30.14
CA TYR A 362 6.92 5.52 30.63
C TYR A 362 6.23 6.84 30.24
N VAL A 363 6.95 7.74 29.56
CA VAL A 363 6.41 9.05 29.19
C VAL A 363 5.84 9.01 27.77
N PRO A 364 4.56 9.38 27.56
CA PRO A 364 3.95 9.40 26.23
C PRO A 364 4.67 10.36 25.28
N PHE A 365 4.85 9.95 24.02
CA PHE A 365 5.49 10.82 23.01
C PHE A 365 4.75 12.13 22.78
N VAL A 366 3.42 12.16 22.94
CA VAL A 366 2.62 13.39 22.84
C VAL A 366 3.02 14.41 23.90
N ASP A 367 3.26 13.97 25.14
CA ASP A 367 3.68 14.85 26.23
C ASP A 367 5.11 15.37 25.97
N ILE A 368 6.01 14.50 25.51
CA ILE A 368 7.40 14.86 25.14
C ILE A 368 7.40 15.89 24.01
N GLN A 369 6.59 15.69 22.96
CA GLN A 369 6.46 16.61 21.84
C GLN A 369 5.97 17.98 22.30
N ALA A 370 4.91 18.03 23.12
CA ALA A 370 4.36 19.27 23.62
C ALA A 370 5.37 20.05 24.47
N ASN A 371 6.16 19.35 25.30
CA ASN A 371 7.23 19.95 26.07
C ASN A 371 8.34 20.51 25.18
N TYR A 372 8.75 19.76 24.15
CA TYR A 372 9.75 20.22 23.19
C TYR A 372 9.29 21.48 22.45
N GLU A 373 8.08 21.46 21.90
CA GLU A 373 7.49 22.61 21.18
C GLU A 373 7.39 23.84 22.09
N TYR A 374 6.97 23.67 23.34
CA TYR A 374 6.94 24.75 24.33
C TYR A 374 8.34 25.36 24.58
N LEU A 375 9.38 24.54 24.75
CA LEU A 375 10.73 25.05 24.96
C LEU A 375 11.28 25.77 23.72
N ILE A 376 11.03 25.25 22.51
CA ILE A 376 11.38 25.93 21.26
C ILE A 376 10.68 27.30 21.18
N GLN A 377 9.39 27.38 21.49
CA GLN A 377 8.62 28.63 21.52
C GLN A 377 9.17 29.63 22.54
N MET A 378 9.76 29.15 23.64
CA MET A 378 10.42 29.99 24.65
C MET A 378 11.85 30.42 24.25
N GLY A 379 12.30 30.10 23.04
CA GLY A 379 13.60 30.50 22.50
C GLY A 379 14.77 29.57 22.86
N TYR A 380 14.50 28.39 23.41
CA TYR A 380 15.56 27.40 23.66
C TYR A 380 16.02 26.77 22.36
N THR A 381 17.32 26.62 22.16
CA THR A 381 17.86 25.93 20.98
C THR A 381 17.82 24.41 21.13
N ASN A 382 17.73 23.71 20.00
CA ASN A 382 17.73 22.25 19.94
C ASN A 382 18.96 21.64 20.63
N GLU A 383 20.15 22.22 20.43
CA GLU A 383 21.39 21.85 21.13
C GLU A 383 21.28 21.96 22.66
N ASN A 384 20.68 23.03 23.16
CA ASN A 384 20.55 23.22 24.61
C ASN A 384 19.50 22.28 25.22
N ILE A 385 18.40 22.01 24.49
CA ILE A 385 17.43 20.99 24.89
C ILE A 385 18.08 19.61 24.88
N ALA A 386 18.85 19.25 23.86
CA ALA A 386 19.55 17.97 23.79
C ALA A 386 20.54 17.76 24.95
N ARG A 387 21.22 18.85 25.38
CA ARG A 387 22.10 18.80 26.56
C ARG A 387 21.35 18.50 27.87
N SER A 388 20.08 18.88 27.95
CA SER A 388 19.23 18.78 29.13
C SER A 388 17.97 17.94 28.87
N LEU A 389 18.06 16.92 28.00
CA LEU A 389 16.87 16.28 27.42
C LEU A 389 15.91 15.67 28.45
N LEU A 390 16.40 15.32 29.65
CA LEU A 390 15.58 14.69 30.69
C LEU A 390 14.43 15.61 31.11
N VAL A 391 14.58 16.93 30.96
CA VAL A 391 13.50 17.90 31.23
C VAL A 391 12.25 17.59 30.41
N LEU A 392 12.38 16.99 29.22
CA LEU A 392 11.25 16.68 28.34
C LEU A 392 10.37 15.54 28.88
N LEU A 393 10.87 14.75 29.83
CA LEU A 393 10.16 13.63 30.44
C LEU A 393 9.13 14.07 31.49
N TYR A 394 9.18 15.33 31.92
CA TYR A 394 8.39 15.83 33.05
C TYR A 394 7.06 16.44 32.61
N PRO A 395 6.03 16.46 33.47
CA PRO A 395 4.77 17.10 33.14
C PRO A 395 4.95 18.57 32.75
N GLY A 396 4.41 18.96 31.60
CA GLY A 396 4.61 20.31 31.06
C GLY A 396 4.16 21.44 31.99
N TYR A 397 3.16 21.20 32.84
CA TYR A 397 2.73 22.18 33.85
C TYR A 397 3.81 22.41 34.93
N LYS A 398 4.52 21.35 35.37
CA LYS A 398 5.64 21.47 36.33
C LYS A 398 6.79 22.26 35.70
N ILE A 399 7.13 21.96 34.44
CA ILE A 399 8.16 22.70 33.69
C ILE A 399 7.80 24.19 33.61
N LYS A 400 6.57 24.52 33.19
CA LYS A 400 6.08 25.91 33.08
C LYS A 400 6.10 26.64 34.42
N LYS A 401 5.57 26.02 35.48
CA LYS A 401 5.51 26.57 36.84
C LYS A 401 6.91 26.88 37.36
N THR A 402 7.83 25.92 37.26
CA THR A 402 9.20 26.06 37.75
C THR A 402 9.99 27.09 36.95
N LEU A 403 9.87 27.11 35.62
CA LEU A 403 10.46 28.16 34.79
C LEU A 403 9.95 29.56 35.17
N GLY A 404 8.64 29.70 35.38
CA GLY A 404 8.03 30.96 35.81
C GLY A 404 8.52 31.42 37.18
N LYS A 405 8.67 30.50 38.13
CA LYS A 405 9.21 30.78 39.47
C LYS A 405 10.67 31.25 39.38
N LEU A 406 11.54 30.49 38.72
CA LEU A 406 12.97 30.78 38.64
C LEU A 406 13.27 32.09 37.89
N ARG A 407 12.45 32.47 36.91
CA ARG A 407 12.58 33.77 36.22
C ARG A 407 12.23 34.98 37.09
N ARG A 408 11.38 34.81 38.10
CA ARG A 408 10.97 35.89 39.01
C ARG A 408 11.86 36.00 40.25
N GLU A 409 12.69 34.99 40.49
CA GLU A 409 13.52 34.90 41.68
C GLU A 409 14.76 35.79 41.51
N ALA A 410 14.66 37.07 41.92
CA ALA A 410 15.67 38.09 41.69
C ALA A 410 17.08 37.75 42.24
N THR A 411 17.15 36.88 43.25
CA THR A 411 18.42 36.41 43.84
C THR A 411 19.17 35.45 42.92
N LEU A 412 18.45 34.70 42.08
CA LEU A 412 19.01 33.85 41.06
C LEU A 412 19.08 34.66 39.77
N ARG A 413 20.28 35.01 39.32
CA ARG A 413 20.54 35.56 37.98
C ARG A 413 20.24 34.53 36.88
N PHE A 414 19.01 34.01 36.86
CA PHE A 414 18.58 32.87 36.08
C PHE A 414 18.66 33.15 34.59
N THR A 415 18.27 34.35 34.19
CA THR A 415 18.32 34.83 32.80
C THR A 415 19.73 34.86 32.23
N ASP A 416 20.74 35.05 33.08
CA ASP A 416 22.14 35.18 32.70
C ASP A 416 22.81 33.80 32.50
N LEU A 417 22.16 32.74 32.99
CA LEU A 417 22.66 31.38 32.82
C LEU A 417 22.52 30.93 31.36
N GLN A 418 23.47 30.10 30.92
CA GLN A 418 23.33 29.35 29.68
C GLN A 418 22.02 28.53 29.71
N GLN A 419 21.27 28.53 28.62
CA GLN A 419 19.99 27.83 28.47
C GLN A 419 19.99 26.37 28.96
N SER A 420 21.05 25.59 28.69
CA SER A 420 21.13 24.21 29.20
C SER A 420 21.26 24.15 30.74
N LYS A 421 21.93 25.13 31.36
CA LYS A 421 21.99 25.25 32.82
C LYS A 421 20.64 25.67 33.40
N GLN A 422 19.91 26.55 32.71
CA GLN A 422 18.54 26.91 33.07
C GLN A 422 17.63 25.68 33.11
N LEU A 423 17.65 24.85 32.06
CA LEU A 423 16.84 23.63 31.98
C LEU A 423 17.24 22.58 33.03
N ASN A 424 18.54 22.42 33.30
CA ASN A 424 19.01 21.54 34.37
C ASN A 424 18.58 22.04 35.76
N LEU A 425 18.54 23.36 35.98
CA LEU A 425 18.06 23.92 37.24
C LEU A 425 16.55 23.70 37.40
N VAL A 426 15.77 23.87 36.33
CA VAL A 426 14.34 23.51 36.32
C VAL A 426 14.15 22.06 36.74
N LEU A 427 14.92 21.14 36.13
CA LEU A 427 14.89 19.72 36.47
C LEU A 427 15.25 19.48 37.94
N TYR A 428 16.29 20.14 38.45
CA TYR A 428 16.70 20.06 39.85
C TYR A 428 15.56 20.47 40.80
N TYR A 429 14.90 21.60 40.56
CA TYR A 429 13.82 22.07 41.42
C TYR A 429 12.58 21.17 41.36
N ILE A 430 12.31 20.54 40.22
CA ILE A 430 11.23 19.55 40.12
C ILE A 430 11.61 18.29 40.91
N GLU A 431 12.81 17.74 40.72
CA GLU A 431 13.22 16.47 41.35
C GLU A 431 13.59 16.60 42.84
N LYS A 432 13.91 17.81 43.32
CA LYS A 432 14.20 18.05 44.74
C LYS A 432 13.04 17.61 45.64
N GLU A 433 11.80 17.82 45.20
CA GLU A 433 10.58 17.40 45.92
C GLU A 433 10.40 15.87 45.92
N PHE A 434 11.08 15.16 45.03
CA PHE A 434 11.00 13.70 44.85
C PHE A 434 12.31 12.98 45.18
N HIS A 435 13.22 13.65 45.90
CA HIS A 435 14.54 13.11 46.29
C HIS A 435 15.33 12.52 45.13
N PHE A 436 15.21 13.07 43.91
CA PHE A 436 15.93 12.61 42.72
C PHE A 436 15.67 11.16 42.32
N THR A 437 14.51 10.61 42.71
CA THR A 437 14.09 9.24 42.36
C THR A 437 13.62 9.11 40.92
N GLY A 438 13.39 10.22 40.21
CA GLY A 438 12.75 10.23 38.90
C GLY A 438 11.22 10.17 38.97
N ASN A 439 10.62 10.14 40.17
CA ASN A 439 9.18 10.12 40.36
C ASN A 439 8.50 11.46 40.03
N GLY A 440 9.26 12.52 39.78
CA GLY A 440 8.70 13.81 39.38
C GLY A 440 7.96 13.77 38.04
N ILE A 441 8.17 12.71 37.23
CA ILE A 441 7.45 12.51 35.95
C ILE A 441 5.96 12.20 36.12
N TRP A 442 5.55 11.71 37.29
CA TRP A 442 4.16 11.34 37.54
C TRP A 442 3.28 12.58 37.77
N ARG A 443 2.04 12.53 37.28
CA ARG A 443 1.02 13.55 37.52
C ARG A 443 0.41 13.28 38.90
N THR A 444 1.04 13.78 39.94
CA THR A 444 0.60 13.64 41.35
C THR A 444 -0.74 14.33 41.60
N ASP A 445 -1.05 15.39 40.86
CA ASP A 445 -2.18 16.29 41.11
C ASP A 445 -3.55 15.71 40.68
N LEU A 446 -3.59 14.46 40.19
CA LEU A 446 -4.83 13.72 39.93
C LEU A 446 -5.20 12.74 41.06
N LEU A 447 -4.34 12.58 42.06
CA LEU A 447 -4.61 11.75 43.25
C LEU A 447 -5.09 12.59 44.44
N ASP A 448 -5.00 13.92 44.37
CA ASP A 448 -5.49 14.86 45.39
C ASP A 448 -6.84 15.48 45.02
N SER A 449 -7.80 14.67 44.53
CA SER A 449 -9.21 15.02 44.72
C SER A 449 -9.53 14.76 46.19
N PRO A 450 -10.11 15.70 46.96
CA PRO A 450 -10.43 15.44 48.35
C PRO A 450 -11.31 14.20 48.42
N ALA A 451 -10.89 13.24 49.24
CA ALA A 451 -11.75 12.17 49.68
C ALA A 451 -13.06 12.77 50.16
N GLU A 452 -14.16 12.15 49.76
CA GLU A 452 -15.48 12.35 50.32
C GLU A 452 -15.37 12.45 51.85
N GLU A 453 -15.53 13.66 52.38
CA GLU A 453 -15.97 13.85 53.76
C GLU A 453 -17.35 13.21 53.84
N LYS A 454 -17.37 11.94 54.25
CA LYS A 454 -18.51 11.36 54.94
C LYS A 454 -18.72 12.19 56.20
N THR A 455 -19.56 13.20 56.11
CA THR A 455 -20.26 13.73 57.27
C THR A 455 -21.14 12.61 57.80
N LEU A 456 -20.74 12.09 58.96
CA LEU A 456 -21.62 11.52 59.95
C LEU A 456 -22.56 12.63 60.42
N GLU A 457 -23.81 12.58 60.00
CA GLU A 457 -25.02 12.82 60.81
C GLU A 457 -26.25 12.23 60.09
#